data_AF-A0A8H6WM50-F1
#
_entry.id   AF-A0A8H6WM50-F1
#
_cell.length_a   1.000
_cell.length_b   1.000
_cell.length_c   1.000
_cell.angle_alpha   90.00
_cell.angle_beta   90.00
_cell.angle_gamma   90.00
#
_symmetry.space_group_name_H-M   'P 1'
#
loop_
_entity.id
_entity.type
_entity.pdbx_description
1 polymer ?
#
loop_
_entity_poly.entity_id
_entity_poly.type
_entity_poly.pdbx_seq_one_letter_code
_entity_poly.pdbx_strand_id
1 'polypeptide(L)'
;MQLTELRVQGWNQSLLSILVMTAQLQTLELPAARYTPVATQIRLPRLRTLICSKWPNGASTLDFLDSLIALSLEDFQLRFSIHDIVIPTAFLNHVAGVRSLTLWGMEFPQAQDMIRRKPDLQRLKLHGNPHSLQSLLFDGKQAPNLRELVIKAYMRNPETSPASVLRARLASIDDERAAVHAHIATLREKLEQLAKARTDVASQLKDVTFPVLTIPNEVTAKIFAFRVADALLEVEEYGTAESEYEWLWTHTTAPFVLSQVCRAWRQIALSLPKLWANIFMGSKTSPAMDLLHRLSFERAASAPLNVDASNIGEQPRLYAILAAYSDQFERFVFALPNAPLDSITGRVEKLQELVINVYTDTPSYPSSFLTAQSLRKVTLHYERPVEAGLHPPLPWMQLTELRVEGNKKNLLEILTMTSRLETLELPAMSYIPVATPIRLPSLRTLICSRLEFSSTPSDFEFLRSLIPSLLEDLQLDVGIKGVQVAIPASFLTHVANVRALTLSGMGHYQARDVISRMPNLQRLKLENMPSPEMLLAYSELAPNLQDLVMVRRCVQFPGPALVRMLWARRAGEARTGRPQKRYHRDADAGPVAPTRIFR
;
A
#
# COMPACT_ATOMS: atom_id res chain seq x y z
N MET A 1 22.06 -14.53 -25.41
CA MET A 1 22.70 -13.33 -24.80
C MET A 1 23.83 -13.80 -23.88
N GLN A 2 25.01 -13.18 -23.93
CA GLN A 2 26.07 -13.43 -22.94
C GLN A 2 25.87 -12.46 -21.77
N LEU A 3 25.55 -12.99 -20.60
CA LEU A 3 25.42 -12.23 -19.36
C LEU A 3 26.58 -12.67 -18.45
N THR A 4 27.61 -11.84 -18.32
CA THR A 4 28.84 -12.19 -17.60
C THR A 4 28.67 -12.10 -16.08
N GLU A 5 27.83 -11.20 -15.57
CA GLU A 5 27.61 -10.98 -14.14
C GLU A 5 26.12 -10.75 -13.86
N LEU A 6 25.59 -11.40 -12.81
CA LEU A 6 24.22 -11.20 -12.34
C LEU A 6 24.20 -11.00 -10.81
N ARG A 7 23.57 -9.90 -10.38
CA ARG A 7 23.31 -9.58 -8.98
C ARG A 7 21.81 -9.56 -8.74
N VAL A 8 21.35 -10.40 -7.82
CA VAL A 8 19.91 -10.50 -7.50
C VAL A 8 19.63 -9.78 -6.20
N GLN A 9 18.61 -8.91 -6.16
CA GLN A 9 18.21 -8.14 -4.96
C GLN A 9 16.82 -8.54 -4.40
N GLY A 10 16.34 -9.76 -4.68
CA GLY A 10 15.08 -10.29 -4.17
C GLY A 10 14.67 -11.58 -4.90
N TRP A 11 13.81 -12.40 -4.28
CA TRP A 11 13.41 -13.71 -4.82
C TRP A 11 12.05 -13.69 -5.52
N ASN A 12 11.99 -14.18 -6.77
CA ASN A 12 10.75 -14.51 -7.49
C ASN A 12 10.96 -15.82 -8.27
N GLN A 13 10.08 -16.80 -8.08
CA GLN A 13 10.17 -18.15 -8.67
C GLN A 13 10.17 -18.14 -10.20
N SER A 14 9.49 -17.17 -10.83
CA SER A 14 9.37 -17.09 -12.29
C SER A 14 10.68 -16.69 -12.99
N LEU A 15 11.57 -15.99 -12.29
CA LEU A 15 12.88 -15.58 -12.82
C LEU A 15 13.85 -16.75 -12.98
N LEU A 16 13.76 -17.77 -12.11
CA LEU A 16 14.67 -18.92 -12.12
C LEU A 16 14.38 -19.86 -13.30
N SER A 17 13.10 -20.11 -13.59
CA SER A 17 12.67 -20.95 -14.72
C SER A 17 13.09 -20.39 -16.08
N ILE A 18 13.11 -19.05 -16.20
CA ILE A 18 13.51 -18.34 -17.42
C ILE A 18 15.04 -18.33 -17.58
N LEU A 19 15.79 -18.21 -16.47
CA LEU A 19 17.26 -18.20 -16.46
C LEU A 19 17.87 -19.58 -16.80
N VAL A 20 17.21 -20.67 -16.38
CA VAL A 20 17.66 -22.06 -16.64
C VAL A 20 17.69 -22.40 -18.14
N MET A 21 16.94 -21.68 -18.99
CA MET A 21 16.86 -22.01 -20.41
C MET A 21 17.76 -21.20 -21.35
N THR A 22 18.37 -20.07 -20.95
CA THR A 22 18.87 -19.11 -21.96
C THR A 22 20.21 -18.38 -21.72
N ALA A 23 20.91 -18.51 -20.59
CA ALA A 23 22.13 -17.70 -20.33
C ALA A 23 23.42 -18.51 -20.03
N GLN A 24 24.55 -18.07 -20.61
CA GLN A 24 25.90 -18.46 -20.19
C GLN A 24 26.41 -17.47 -19.14
N LEU A 25 26.32 -17.84 -17.85
CA LEU A 25 26.71 -17.00 -16.70
C LEU A 25 28.10 -17.34 -16.16
N GLN A 26 28.95 -16.33 -15.93
CA GLN A 26 30.29 -16.50 -15.36
C GLN A 26 30.34 -16.22 -13.84
N THR A 27 29.57 -15.25 -13.35
CA THR A 27 29.54 -14.83 -11.93
C THR A 27 28.10 -14.66 -11.42
N LEU A 28 27.79 -15.20 -10.23
CA LEU A 28 26.48 -15.08 -9.56
C LEU A 28 26.63 -14.59 -8.11
N GLU A 29 25.89 -13.54 -7.74
CA GLU A 29 25.78 -13.00 -6.38
C GLU A 29 24.35 -13.18 -5.82
N LEU A 30 24.22 -13.78 -4.62
CA LEU A 30 22.94 -14.04 -3.95
C LEU A 30 22.80 -13.28 -2.61
N PRO A 31 21.64 -12.65 -2.31
CA PRO A 31 21.38 -11.94 -1.07
C PRO A 31 20.81 -12.86 0.03
N ALA A 32 20.85 -12.38 1.27
CA ALA A 32 20.37 -13.12 2.45
C ALA A 32 18.82 -13.13 2.54
N ALA A 33 18.19 -14.30 2.38
CA ALA A 33 16.77 -14.51 2.70
C ALA A 33 16.54 -15.94 3.25
N ARG A 34 15.39 -16.17 3.90
CA ARG A 34 14.98 -17.50 4.39
C ARG A 34 14.48 -18.35 3.23
N TYR A 35 15.05 -19.54 3.05
CA TYR A 35 14.77 -20.43 1.93
C TYR A 35 13.79 -21.53 2.32
N THR A 36 12.82 -21.83 1.45
CA THR A 36 12.07 -23.09 1.41
C THR A 36 12.62 -23.95 0.27
N PRO A 37 13.05 -25.21 0.51
CA PRO A 37 13.66 -26.03 -0.52
C PRO A 37 12.60 -26.48 -1.55
N VAL A 38 12.92 -26.35 -2.84
CA VAL A 38 12.23 -27.03 -3.92
C VAL A 38 13.25 -27.94 -4.60
N ALA A 39 12.93 -29.22 -4.71
CA ALA A 39 13.76 -30.22 -5.37
C ALA A 39 13.68 -30.07 -6.89
N THR A 40 14.42 -29.14 -7.46
CA THR A 40 14.65 -29.06 -8.91
C THR A 40 16.14 -28.98 -9.19
N GLN A 41 16.66 -29.95 -9.95
CA GLN A 41 18.06 -30.00 -10.37
C GLN A 41 18.36 -28.85 -11.33
N ILE A 42 19.22 -27.91 -10.91
CA ILE A 42 19.67 -26.80 -11.75
C ILE A 42 21.01 -27.18 -12.38
N ARG A 43 21.12 -27.12 -13.72
CA ARG A 43 22.39 -27.31 -14.45
C ARG A 43 22.93 -25.98 -14.98
N LEU A 44 24.12 -25.57 -14.52
CA LEU A 44 24.84 -24.37 -14.95
C LEU A 44 26.25 -24.73 -15.44
N PRO A 45 26.43 -25.08 -16.73
CA PRO A 45 27.66 -25.72 -17.22
C PRO A 45 28.91 -24.82 -17.32
N ARG A 46 28.86 -23.54 -16.94
CA ARG A 46 29.98 -22.57 -17.13
C ARG A 46 30.20 -21.56 -15.99
N LEU A 47 29.63 -21.80 -14.80
CA LEU A 47 29.77 -20.89 -13.66
C LEU A 47 31.21 -20.95 -13.11
N ARG A 48 31.94 -19.83 -13.13
CA ARG A 48 33.33 -19.76 -12.62
C ARG A 48 33.42 -19.24 -11.18
N THR A 49 32.53 -18.32 -10.82
CA THR A 49 32.57 -17.65 -9.51
C THR A 49 31.18 -17.60 -8.88
N LEU A 50 31.06 -18.08 -7.63
CA LEU A 50 29.86 -17.95 -6.81
C LEU A 50 30.21 -17.15 -5.55
N ILE A 51 29.49 -16.06 -5.33
CA ILE A 51 29.71 -15.19 -4.16
C ILE A 51 28.44 -15.22 -3.31
N CYS A 52 28.55 -15.73 -2.09
CA CYS A 52 27.44 -15.80 -1.15
C CYS A 52 27.82 -15.01 0.11
N SER A 53 27.03 -13.98 0.42
CA SER A 53 27.36 -13.04 1.49
C SER A 53 26.83 -13.43 2.87
N LYS A 54 25.87 -14.37 2.96
CA LYS A 54 25.33 -14.88 4.24
C LYS A 54 24.55 -16.19 4.05
N TRP A 55 24.84 -17.21 4.87
CA TRP A 55 24.11 -18.48 4.86
C TRP A 55 22.99 -18.52 5.92
N PRO A 56 21.87 -19.22 5.67
CA PRO A 56 20.91 -19.56 6.72
C PRO A 56 21.55 -20.56 7.69
N ASN A 57 21.28 -20.44 9.00
CA ASN A 57 21.68 -21.47 9.95
C ASN A 57 20.63 -22.60 9.95
N GLY A 58 21.04 -23.86 9.76
CA GLY A 58 20.18 -25.05 9.90
C GLY A 58 20.13 -26.00 8.69
N ALA A 59 19.20 -26.98 8.75
CA ALA A 59 19.05 -28.08 7.79
C ALA A 59 18.85 -27.63 6.33
N SER A 60 18.25 -26.46 6.11
CA SER A 60 18.05 -25.87 4.78
C SER A 60 19.35 -25.58 4.01
N THR A 61 20.48 -25.48 4.71
CA THR A 61 21.79 -25.28 4.09
C THR A 61 22.32 -26.57 3.46
N LEU A 62 22.03 -27.72 4.05
CA LEU A 62 22.43 -29.02 3.48
C LEU A 62 21.64 -29.34 2.21
N ASP A 63 20.32 -29.13 2.21
CA ASP A 63 19.48 -29.38 1.02
C ASP A 63 19.86 -28.49 -0.18
N PHE A 64 20.25 -27.24 0.09
CA PHE A 64 20.75 -26.32 -0.94
C PHE A 64 22.12 -26.75 -1.47
N LEU A 65 23.01 -27.23 -0.59
CA LEU A 65 24.33 -27.74 -0.97
C LEU A 65 24.23 -29.03 -1.80
N ASP A 66 23.31 -29.94 -1.44
CA ASP A 66 23.03 -31.17 -2.20
C ASP A 66 22.49 -30.87 -3.60
N SER A 67 21.71 -29.79 -3.75
CA SER A 67 21.23 -29.34 -5.06
C SER A 67 22.34 -28.72 -5.93
N LEU A 68 23.41 -28.18 -5.32
CA LEU A 68 24.59 -27.64 -6.00
C LEU A 68 25.59 -28.73 -6.44
N ILE A 69 25.62 -29.88 -5.74
CA ILE A 69 26.57 -30.98 -5.96
C ILE A 69 26.45 -31.63 -7.36
N ALA A 70 25.35 -31.41 -8.09
CA ALA A 70 25.15 -31.93 -9.44
C ALA A 70 25.91 -31.15 -10.57
N LEU A 71 26.76 -30.17 -10.24
CA LEU A 71 27.47 -29.35 -11.21
C LEU A 71 28.93 -29.81 -11.38
N SER A 72 29.31 -30.19 -12.61
CA SER A 72 30.73 -30.34 -12.99
C SER A 72 31.33 -28.94 -13.21
N LEU A 73 32.36 -28.57 -12.44
CA LEU A 73 32.94 -27.23 -12.41
C LEU A 73 34.46 -27.31 -12.56
N GLU A 74 35.01 -26.71 -13.61
CA GLU A 74 36.46 -26.47 -13.76
C GLU A 74 36.80 -25.03 -13.32
N ASP A 75 37.80 -24.89 -12.44
CA ASP A 75 38.30 -23.63 -11.86
C ASP A 75 37.25 -22.76 -11.13
N PHE A 76 36.92 -23.18 -9.92
CA PHE A 76 35.91 -22.55 -9.06
C PHE A 76 36.52 -21.65 -7.99
N GLN A 77 36.06 -20.40 -7.85
CA GLN A 77 36.40 -19.53 -6.71
C GLN A 77 35.20 -19.36 -5.77
N LEU A 78 35.31 -19.91 -4.56
CA LEU A 78 34.43 -19.63 -3.43
C LEU A 78 35.01 -18.48 -2.60
N ARG A 79 34.21 -17.45 -2.34
CA ARG A 79 34.54 -16.39 -1.38
C ARG A 79 33.55 -16.42 -0.23
N PHE A 80 34.06 -16.63 0.98
CA PHE A 80 33.30 -16.51 2.21
C PHE A 80 33.67 -15.19 2.89
N SER A 81 32.68 -14.49 3.40
CA SER A 81 32.87 -13.40 4.35
C SER A 81 31.89 -13.67 5.48
N ILE A 82 32.40 -13.92 6.69
CA ILE A 82 31.78 -13.87 8.03
C ILE A 82 32.46 -14.91 8.95
N HIS A 83 32.71 -14.52 10.20
CA HIS A 83 33.14 -15.39 11.29
C HIS A 83 31.95 -16.25 11.77
N ASP A 84 32.14 -17.56 11.97
CA ASP A 84 31.18 -18.54 12.52
C ASP A 84 30.35 -19.41 11.54
N ILE A 85 30.98 -19.97 10.50
CA ILE A 85 30.39 -21.09 9.76
C ILE A 85 31.32 -22.30 9.76
N VAL A 86 30.83 -23.42 10.29
CA VAL A 86 31.44 -24.75 10.09
C VAL A 86 31.02 -25.23 8.71
N ILE A 87 31.96 -25.26 7.76
CA ILE A 87 31.70 -25.86 6.43
C ILE A 87 31.42 -27.36 6.65
N PRO A 88 30.26 -27.88 6.25
CA PRO A 88 29.96 -29.30 6.42
C PRO A 88 30.99 -30.15 5.65
N THR A 89 31.63 -31.08 6.35
CA THR A 89 32.66 -31.98 5.78
C THR A 89 32.16 -32.76 4.57
N ALA A 90 30.86 -33.02 4.50
CA ALA A 90 30.19 -33.69 3.38
C ALA A 90 30.28 -32.90 2.06
N PHE A 91 30.17 -31.57 2.10
CA PHE A 91 30.24 -30.72 0.92
C PHE A 91 31.60 -30.82 0.24
N LEU A 92 32.67 -30.78 1.03
CA LEU A 92 34.03 -30.83 0.51
C LEU A 92 34.33 -32.17 -0.17
N ASN A 93 33.79 -33.29 0.32
CA ASN A 93 34.00 -34.60 -0.29
C ASN A 93 33.36 -34.71 -1.68
N HIS A 94 32.27 -33.98 -1.95
CA HIS A 94 31.49 -34.12 -3.17
C HIS A 94 31.90 -33.18 -4.31
N VAL A 95 32.65 -32.09 -4.03
CA VAL A 95 33.14 -31.19 -5.10
C VAL A 95 34.47 -31.73 -5.66
N ALA A 96 34.42 -32.44 -6.79
CA ALA A 96 35.60 -32.83 -7.55
C ALA A 96 36.08 -31.67 -8.45
N GLY A 97 37.40 -31.50 -8.63
CA GLY A 97 37.96 -30.57 -9.62
C GLY A 97 38.30 -29.15 -9.15
N VAL A 98 38.21 -28.84 -7.85
CA VAL A 98 38.61 -27.52 -7.32
C VAL A 98 40.14 -27.39 -7.31
N ARG A 99 40.70 -26.56 -8.19
CA ARG A 99 42.15 -26.34 -8.26
C ARG A 99 42.65 -25.14 -7.44
N SER A 100 41.77 -24.18 -7.10
CA SER A 100 42.16 -22.98 -6.35
C SER A 100 41.08 -22.59 -5.33
N LEU A 101 41.45 -22.35 -4.08
CA LEU A 101 40.53 -21.98 -3.00
C LEU A 101 41.04 -20.76 -2.23
N THR A 102 40.16 -19.82 -1.87
CA THR A 102 40.51 -18.64 -1.06
C THR A 102 39.57 -18.52 0.14
N LEU A 103 40.11 -18.54 1.36
CA LEU A 103 39.33 -18.54 2.59
C LEU A 103 39.69 -17.32 3.44
N TRP A 104 38.67 -16.67 4.01
CA TRP A 104 38.81 -15.51 4.87
C TRP A 104 38.30 -15.85 6.27
N GLY A 105 39.09 -15.58 7.31
CA GLY A 105 38.64 -15.69 8.71
C GLY A 105 38.46 -17.11 9.27
N MET A 106 39.02 -18.14 8.62
CA MET A 106 38.95 -19.54 9.09
C MET A 106 40.11 -19.88 10.03
N GLU A 107 39.83 -20.68 11.07
CA GLU A 107 40.86 -21.18 11.99
C GLU A 107 41.75 -22.25 11.34
N PHE A 108 43.06 -22.19 11.60
CA PHE A 108 44.08 -22.99 10.93
C PHE A 108 43.94 -24.52 11.05
N PRO A 109 43.45 -25.12 12.17
CA PRO A 109 43.28 -26.58 12.27
C PRO A 109 42.27 -27.12 11.26
N GLN A 110 41.23 -26.34 10.95
CA GLN A 110 40.20 -26.72 9.98
C GLN A 110 40.75 -26.66 8.54
N ALA A 111 41.58 -25.65 8.26
CA ALA A 111 42.28 -25.54 6.97
C ALA A 111 43.27 -26.70 6.75
N GLN A 112 43.95 -27.18 7.79
CA GLN A 112 44.87 -28.33 7.70
C GLN A 112 44.16 -29.65 7.37
N ASP A 113 43.04 -29.94 8.02
CA ASP A 113 42.25 -31.15 7.71
C ASP A 113 41.70 -31.10 6.27
N MET A 114 41.33 -29.89 5.80
CA MET A 114 40.93 -29.66 4.41
C MET A 114 42.05 -29.96 3.40
N ILE A 115 43.27 -29.47 3.64
CA ILE A 115 44.41 -29.70 2.75
C ILE A 115 44.72 -31.21 2.65
N ARG A 116 44.62 -31.95 3.75
CA ARG A 116 44.88 -33.40 3.75
C ARG A 116 43.89 -34.19 2.91
N ARG A 117 42.64 -33.73 2.80
CA ARG A 117 41.55 -34.45 2.13
C ARG A 117 41.39 -34.11 0.65
N LYS A 118 42.13 -33.10 0.13
CA LYS A 118 42.09 -32.67 -1.27
C LYS A 118 43.50 -32.56 -1.86
N PRO A 119 44.13 -33.69 -2.23
CA PRO A 119 45.50 -33.70 -2.73
C PRO A 119 45.67 -32.97 -4.08
N ASP A 120 44.58 -32.78 -4.82
CA ASP A 120 44.50 -32.14 -6.13
C ASP A 120 44.35 -30.60 -6.08
N LEU A 121 44.35 -30.00 -4.88
CA LEU A 121 44.27 -28.55 -4.68
C LEU A 121 45.61 -27.87 -5.02
N GLN A 122 45.66 -27.06 -6.09
CA GLN A 122 46.89 -26.44 -6.57
C GLN A 122 47.19 -25.07 -5.93
N ARG A 123 46.18 -24.33 -5.45
CA ARG A 123 46.35 -23.03 -4.80
C ARG A 123 45.40 -22.86 -3.63
N LEU A 124 45.94 -22.47 -2.46
CA LEU A 124 45.17 -22.06 -1.29
C LEU A 124 45.63 -20.68 -0.84
N LYS A 125 44.70 -19.71 -0.74
CA LYS A 125 44.96 -18.39 -0.15
C LYS A 125 44.15 -18.25 1.15
N LEU A 126 44.82 -18.00 2.25
CA LEU A 126 44.19 -17.74 3.55
C LEU A 126 44.39 -16.26 3.92
N HIS A 127 43.32 -15.59 4.33
CA HIS A 127 43.35 -14.22 4.82
C HIS A 127 42.83 -14.18 6.27
N GLY A 128 43.66 -13.73 7.22
CA GLY A 128 43.34 -13.71 8.66
C GLY A 128 44.17 -12.70 9.45
N ASN A 129 43.81 -12.49 10.72
CA ASN A 129 44.43 -11.52 11.64
C ASN A 129 45.93 -11.86 11.90
N PRO A 130 46.88 -10.92 11.76
CA PRO A 130 48.32 -11.17 11.93
C PRO A 130 48.72 -11.76 13.30
N HIS A 131 47.94 -11.55 14.35
CA HIS A 131 48.23 -12.15 15.66
C HIS A 131 48.08 -13.67 15.71
N SER A 132 47.24 -14.25 14.85
CA SER A 132 47.08 -15.71 14.73
C SER A 132 48.21 -16.37 13.92
N LEU A 133 49.00 -15.58 13.18
CA LEU A 133 50.19 -16.04 12.46
C LEU A 133 51.46 -15.91 13.31
N GLN A 134 51.48 -15.01 14.30
CA GLN A 134 52.61 -14.84 15.23
C GLN A 134 52.73 -15.98 16.26
N SER A 135 51.65 -16.70 16.58
CA SER A 135 51.70 -17.85 17.50
C SER A 135 52.51 -19.05 16.95
N LEU A 136 52.87 -19.03 15.65
CA LEU A 136 53.72 -20.03 15.00
C LEU A 136 55.21 -19.67 14.98
N LEU A 137 55.60 -18.44 15.33
CA LEU A 137 57.03 -18.10 15.53
C LEU A 137 57.59 -18.65 16.86
N PHE A 138 56.73 -19.17 17.74
CA PHE A 138 57.11 -19.65 19.07
C PHE A 138 56.88 -21.13 19.37
N ASP A 139 56.20 -21.91 18.51
CA ASP A 139 56.10 -23.37 18.71
C ASP A 139 57.22 -24.11 17.98
N GLY A 140 58.41 -24.02 18.56
CA GLY A 140 59.68 -24.50 18.01
C GLY A 140 59.84 -26.01 18.08
N LYS A 141 59.26 -26.76 17.14
CA LYS A 141 59.58 -28.19 16.97
C LYS A 141 59.87 -28.70 15.57
N GLN A 142 59.83 -27.89 14.50
CA GLN A 142 60.15 -28.41 13.15
C GLN A 142 61.00 -27.50 12.23
N ALA A 143 61.96 -26.74 12.80
CA ALA A 143 63.06 -26.17 12.00
C ALA A 143 64.27 -25.79 12.86
N PRO A 144 65.20 -26.72 13.17
CA PRO A 144 66.43 -26.37 13.89
C PRO A 144 67.37 -25.44 13.09
N ASN A 145 67.20 -25.31 11.78
CA ASN A 145 68.14 -24.58 10.92
C ASN A 145 67.86 -23.07 10.73
N LEU A 146 66.78 -22.52 11.30
CA LEU A 146 66.48 -21.08 11.18
C LEU A 146 66.85 -20.25 12.42
N ARG A 147 66.90 -20.84 13.62
CA ARG A 147 67.38 -20.14 14.83
C ARG A 147 68.90 -20.01 14.90
N GLU A 148 69.64 -20.95 14.30
CA GLU A 148 71.12 -20.90 14.31
C GLU A 148 71.69 -19.85 13.34
N LEU A 149 70.91 -19.43 12.34
CA LEU A 149 71.32 -18.44 11.33
C LEU A 149 71.22 -16.99 11.82
N VAL A 150 70.31 -16.68 12.75
CA VAL A 150 70.15 -15.31 13.27
C VAL A 150 71.16 -14.98 14.37
N ILE A 151 71.65 -15.97 15.12
CA ILE A 151 72.67 -15.76 16.17
C ILE A 151 74.10 -15.86 15.61
N LYS A 152 74.36 -16.67 14.57
CA LYS A 152 75.70 -16.73 13.94
C LYS A 152 76.03 -15.55 13.02
N ALA A 153 75.04 -14.79 12.54
CA ALA A 153 75.26 -13.60 11.73
C ALA A 153 75.76 -12.38 12.55
N TYR A 154 75.52 -12.35 13.86
CA TYR A 154 75.89 -11.21 14.72
C TYR A 154 77.30 -11.29 15.33
N MET A 155 78.03 -12.40 15.16
CA MET A 155 79.34 -12.61 15.79
C MET A 155 80.52 -12.77 14.80
N ARG A 156 80.34 -12.46 13.52
CA ARG A 156 81.40 -12.60 12.49
C ARG A 156 81.87 -11.31 11.83
N ASN A 157 81.59 -10.15 12.43
CA ASN A 157 82.23 -8.89 12.00
C ASN A 157 82.77 -8.12 13.22
N PRO A 158 84.06 -8.28 13.58
CA PRO A 158 84.67 -7.59 14.71
C PRO A 158 84.96 -6.09 14.44
N GLU A 159 84.57 -5.54 13.28
CA GLU A 159 84.82 -4.13 12.94
C GLU A 159 83.61 -3.19 13.15
N THR A 160 82.44 -3.70 13.54
CA THR A 160 81.30 -2.85 13.93
C THR A 160 81.18 -2.79 15.45
N SER A 161 81.82 -1.78 16.06
CA SER A 161 81.63 -1.44 17.48
C SER A 161 80.13 -1.43 17.83
N PRO A 162 79.69 -2.04 18.96
CA PRO A 162 78.29 -2.02 19.39
C PRO A 162 77.68 -0.60 19.44
N ALA A 163 78.53 0.41 19.65
CA ALA A 163 78.13 1.80 19.61
C ALA A 163 77.73 2.30 18.20
N SER A 164 78.31 1.79 17.11
CA SER A 164 77.93 2.20 15.75
C SER A 164 76.57 1.64 15.34
N VAL A 165 76.26 0.40 15.73
CA VAL A 165 74.94 -0.23 15.50
C VAL A 165 73.84 0.50 16.26
N LEU A 166 74.08 0.87 17.53
CA LEU A 166 73.12 1.64 18.32
C LEU A 166 72.91 3.07 17.78
N ARG A 167 73.97 3.74 17.29
CA ARG A 167 73.84 5.04 16.64
C ARG A 167 73.06 4.97 15.32
N ALA A 168 73.30 3.95 14.51
CA ALA A 168 72.53 3.73 13.28
C ALA A 168 71.05 3.45 13.57
N ARG A 169 70.76 2.68 14.63
CA ARG A 169 69.38 2.45 15.08
C ARG A 169 68.72 3.71 15.63
N LEU A 170 69.46 4.52 16.40
CA LEU A 170 68.95 5.79 16.90
C LEU A 170 68.62 6.74 15.75
N ALA A 171 69.51 6.86 14.76
CA ALA A 171 69.27 7.63 13.54
C ALA A 171 68.02 7.15 12.80
N SER A 172 67.84 5.82 12.64
CA SER A 172 66.63 5.27 12.03
C SER A 172 65.34 5.57 12.82
N ILE A 173 65.41 5.61 14.16
CA ILE A 173 64.25 5.98 15.00
C ILE A 173 63.97 7.47 14.89
N ASP A 174 64.99 8.32 14.83
CA ASP A 174 64.83 9.75 14.65
C ASP A 174 64.24 10.08 13.26
N ASP A 175 64.65 9.34 12.21
CA ASP A 175 64.06 9.42 10.87
C ASP A 175 62.57 9.00 10.87
N GLU A 176 62.24 7.89 11.54
CA GLU A 176 60.85 7.43 11.69
C GLU A 176 60.01 8.44 12.47
N ARG A 177 60.56 8.98 13.57
CA ARG A 177 59.91 10.03 14.36
C ARG A 177 59.69 11.30 13.54
N ALA A 178 60.66 11.73 12.74
CA ALA A 178 60.53 12.88 11.84
C ALA A 178 59.43 12.64 10.80
N ALA A 179 59.37 11.45 10.20
CA ALA A 179 58.33 11.06 9.26
C ALA A 179 56.92 11.07 9.90
N VAL A 180 56.79 10.57 11.13
CA VAL A 180 55.53 10.62 11.89
C VAL A 180 55.12 12.07 12.18
N HIS A 181 56.05 12.95 12.58
CA HIS A 181 55.74 14.37 12.80
C HIS A 181 55.30 15.08 11.52
N ALA A 182 55.94 14.78 10.39
CA ALA A 182 55.51 15.29 9.08
C ALA A 182 54.08 14.80 8.74
N HIS A 183 53.78 13.53 9.01
CA HIS A 183 52.43 13.00 8.79
C HIS A 183 51.39 13.66 9.70
N ILE A 184 51.70 13.91 10.97
CA ILE A 184 50.83 14.66 11.90
C ILE A 184 50.57 16.07 11.39
N ALA A 185 51.58 16.76 10.86
CA ALA A 185 51.42 18.09 10.28
C ALA A 185 50.46 18.07 9.07
N THR A 186 50.64 17.13 8.14
CA THR A 186 49.74 16.95 6.98
C THR A 186 48.30 16.64 7.42
N LEU A 187 48.12 15.80 8.44
CA LEU A 187 46.79 15.48 8.97
C LEU A 187 46.11 16.70 9.61
N ARG A 188 46.87 17.54 10.32
CA ARG A 188 46.34 18.79 10.90
C ARG A 188 45.91 19.78 9.82
N GLU A 189 46.71 19.96 8.78
CA GLU A 189 46.35 20.79 7.63
C GLU A 189 45.07 20.28 6.95
N LYS A 190 44.96 18.96 6.76
CA LYS A 190 43.75 18.33 6.19
C LYS A 190 42.52 18.54 7.08
N LEU A 191 42.66 18.47 8.40
CA LEU A 191 41.55 18.75 9.33
C LEU A 191 41.10 20.21 9.26
N GLU A 192 42.03 21.15 9.13
CA GLU A 192 41.71 22.57 8.97
C GLU A 192 41.01 22.84 7.62
N GLN A 193 41.49 22.23 6.54
CA GLN A 193 40.83 22.31 5.23
C GLN A 193 39.41 21.72 5.26
N LEU A 194 39.20 20.58 5.92
CA LEU A 194 37.87 19.98 6.08
C LEU A 194 36.96 20.83 6.98
N ALA A 195 37.50 21.45 8.04
CA ALA A 195 36.75 22.35 8.88
C ALA A 195 36.28 23.58 8.10
N LYS A 196 37.15 24.18 7.28
CA LYS A 196 36.82 25.29 6.39
C LYS A 196 35.79 24.89 5.33
N ALA A 197 35.98 23.75 4.65
CA ALA A 197 35.02 23.24 3.68
C ALA A 197 33.64 23.00 4.33
N ARG A 198 33.61 22.49 5.56
CA ARG A 198 32.36 22.32 6.32
C ARG A 198 31.69 23.66 6.62
N THR A 199 32.43 24.68 7.03
CA THR A 199 31.84 26.02 7.28
C THR A 199 31.32 26.64 6.00
N ASP A 200 32.02 26.48 4.88
CA ASP A 200 31.62 27.00 3.57
C ASP A 200 30.35 26.31 3.04
N VAL A 201 30.26 24.98 3.17
CA VAL A 201 29.02 24.24 2.83
C VAL A 201 27.87 24.64 3.75
N ALA A 202 28.13 24.83 5.04
CA ALA A 202 27.11 25.25 5.99
C ALA A 202 26.60 26.68 5.72
N SER A 203 27.44 27.59 5.23
CA SER A 203 26.99 28.92 4.79
C SER A 203 26.18 28.84 3.49
N GLN A 204 26.64 28.06 2.49
CA GLN A 204 25.88 27.86 1.25
C GLN A 204 24.50 27.23 1.53
N LEU A 205 24.41 26.29 2.48
CA LEU A 205 23.15 25.66 2.86
C LEU A 205 22.18 26.65 3.54
N LYS A 206 22.66 27.72 4.17
CA LYS A 206 21.80 28.79 4.70
C LYS A 206 21.16 29.60 3.58
N ASP A 207 21.86 29.78 2.47
CA ASP A 207 21.36 30.53 1.30
C ASP A 207 20.38 29.68 0.48
N VAL A 208 20.52 28.35 0.52
CA VAL A 208 19.52 27.41 0.00
C VAL A 208 18.37 27.31 1.02
N THR A 209 17.50 28.33 1.06
CA THR A 209 16.27 28.25 1.84
C THR A 209 15.42 27.10 1.29
N PHE A 210 15.13 26.10 2.12
CA PHE A 210 14.11 25.10 1.81
C PHE A 210 12.75 25.81 1.87
N PRO A 211 12.08 26.10 0.74
CA PRO A 211 10.87 26.94 0.74
C PRO A 211 9.77 26.34 1.63
N VAL A 212 9.78 25.01 1.77
CA VAL A 212 8.86 24.25 2.61
C VAL A 212 8.94 24.61 4.11
N LEU A 213 10.08 25.12 4.58
CA LEU A 213 10.27 25.55 5.97
C LEU A 213 9.90 27.02 6.19
N THR A 214 9.68 27.78 5.12
CA THR A 214 9.20 29.18 5.17
C THR A 214 7.67 29.27 5.08
N ILE A 215 6.99 28.14 4.91
CA ILE A 215 5.54 28.08 4.85
C ILE A 215 4.97 28.37 6.26
N PRO A 216 3.96 29.25 6.39
CA PRO A 216 3.26 29.46 7.66
C PRO A 216 2.65 28.16 8.21
N ASN A 217 2.66 28.01 9.54
CA ASN A 217 2.19 26.79 10.21
C ASN A 217 0.75 26.41 9.81
N GLU A 218 -0.11 27.40 9.55
CA GLU A 218 -1.50 27.20 9.13
C GLU A 218 -1.59 26.55 7.76
N VAL A 219 -0.70 26.91 6.84
CA VAL A 219 -0.65 26.34 5.50
C VAL A 219 -0.04 24.93 5.56
N THR A 220 1.01 24.72 6.34
CA THR A 220 1.56 23.38 6.59
C THR A 220 0.53 22.45 7.23
N ALA A 221 -0.24 22.96 8.20
CA ALA A 221 -1.35 22.22 8.82
C ALA A 221 -2.42 21.81 7.81
N LYS A 222 -2.79 22.71 6.88
CA LYS A 222 -3.72 22.39 5.79
C LYS A 222 -3.14 21.35 4.83
N ILE A 223 -1.85 21.42 4.51
CA ILE A 223 -1.18 20.41 3.69
C ILE A 223 -1.21 19.04 4.40
N PHE A 224 -0.96 19.00 5.71
CA PHE A 224 -1.02 17.76 6.50
C PHE A 224 -2.43 17.17 6.51
N ALA A 225 -3.43 18.00 6.77
CA ALA A 225 -4.83 17.58 6.76
C ALA A 225 -5.25 17.06 5.38
N PHE A 226 -4.84 17.75 4.30
CA PHE A 226 -5.10 17.30 2.94
C PHE A 226 -4.45 15.94 2.68
N ARG A 227 -3.17 15.76 3.03
CA ARG A 227 -2.46 14.48 2.80
C ARG A 227 -3.11 13.30 3.51
N VAL A 228 -3.60 13.50 4.73
CA VAL A 228 -4.30 12.46 5.49
C VAL A 228 -5.71 12.20 4.96
N ALA A 229 -6.43 13.24 4.53
CA ALA A 229 -7.76 13.09 3.94
C ALA A 229 -7.71 12.40 2.56
N ASP A 230 -6.72 12.75 1.74
CA ASP A 230 -6.52 12.20 0.39
C ASP A 230 -6.24 10.69 0.44
N ALA A 231 -5.46 10.26 1.43
CA ALA A 231 -5.22 8.85 1.69
C ALA A 231 -6.57 8.09 1.83
N LEU A 232 -7.53 8.64 2.60
CA LEU A 232 -8.85 8.01 2.82
C LEU A 232 -9.71 7.90 1.56
N LEU A 233 -9.46 8.70 0.51
CA LEU A 233 -10.24 8.66 -0.74
C LEU A 233 -9.70 7.63 -1.73
N GLU A 234 -8.40 7.33 -1.73
CA GLU A 234 -7.77 6.36 -2.65
C GLU A 234 -8.23 4.91 -2.40
N VAL A 235 -8.91 4.65 -1.28
CA VAL A 235 -9.32 3.32 -0.81
C VAL A 235 -10.48 2.74 -1.61
N GLU A 236 -11.39 3.58 -2.09
CA GLU A 236 -12.60 3.10 -2.76
C GLU A 236 -12.34 2.58 -4.19
N GLU A 237 -11.17 2.89 -4.78
CA GLU A 237 -10.92 2.64 -6.21
C GLU A 237 -10.00 1.43 -6.51
N TYR A 238 -9.20 0.95 -5.54
CA TYR A 238 -8.15 -0.06 -5.80
C TYR A 238 -8.28 -1.34 -4.95
N GLY A 239 -9.28 -2.16 -5.25
CA GLY A 239 -9.61 -3.42 -4.55
C GLY A 239 -8.69 -4.63 -4.81
N THR A 240 -7.37 -4.52 -4.66
CA THR A 240 -6.47 -5.70 -4.70
C THR A 240 -5.95 -6.06 -3.31
N ALA A 241 -5.98 -7.35 -2.94
CA ALA A 241 -5.57 -7.84 -1.62
C ALA A 241 -4.08 -7.58 -1.27
N GLU A 242 -3.21 -7.39 -2.27
CA GLU A 242 -1.81 -6.98 -2.03
C GLU A 242 -1.68 -5.50 -1.67
N SER A 243 -2.63 -4.65 -2.09
CA SER A 243 -2.72 -3.23 -1.71
C SER A 243 -3.03 -3.04 -0.22
N GLU A 244 -3.71 -3.99 0.41
CA GLU A 244 -4.21 -3.85 1.78
C GLU A 244 -3.10 -3.61 2.82
N TYR A 245 -1.89 -4.18 2.61
CA TYR A 245 -0.74 -3.94 3.49
C TYR A 245 -0.12 -2.55 3.32
N GLU A 246 0.02 -2.10 2.07
CA GLU A 246 0.55 -0.78 1.76
C GLU A 246 -0.43 0.31 2.21
N TRP A 247 -1.73 0.03 2.10
CA TRP A 247 -2.80 0.85 2.61
C TRP A 247 -2.75 1.00 4.14
N LEU A 248 -2.71 -0.10 4.89
CA LEU A 248 -2.68 -0.10 6.36
C LEU A 248 -1.48 0.68 6.90
N TRP A 249 -0.33 0.55 6.22
CA TRP A 249 0.88 1.26 6.60
C TRP A 249 0.77 2.76 6.29
N THR A 250 0.33 3.14 5.09
CA THR A 250 0.26 4.55 4.69
C THR A 250 -0.70 5.37 5.56
N HIS A 251 -1.81 4.79 6.01
CA HIS A 251 -2.87 5.51 6.71
C HIS A 251 -2.59 5.69 8.20
N THR A 252 -2.27 4.60 8.90
CA THR A 252 -2.01 4.63 10.34
C THR A 252 -0.68 5.32 10.64
N THR A 253 0.26 5.35 9.68
CA THR A 253 1.57 6.00 9.86
C THR A 253 1.69 7.41 9.30
N ALA A 254 0.75 7.91 8.48
CA ALA A 254 0.86 9.23 7.86
C ALA A 254 1.18 10.37 8.85
N PRO A 255 0.47 10.50 10.00
CA PRO A 255 0.82 11.51 11.01
C PRO A 255 2.24 11.32 11.59
N PHE A 256 2.66 10.06 11.76
CA PHE A 256 4.00 9.73 12.23
C PHE A 256 5.08 10.07 11.20
N VAL A 257 4.87 9.77 9.92
CA VAL A 257 5.78 10.11 8.81
C VAL A 257 5.95 11.63 8.72
N LEU A 258 4.85 12.39 8.75
CA LEU A 258 4.88 13.86 8.78
C LEU A 258 5.67 14.38 9.99
N SER A 259 5.51 13.74 11.15
CA SER A 259 6.24 14.11 12.38
C SER A 259 7.74 13.74 12.37
N GLN A 260 8.22 12.97 11.39
CA GLN A 260 9.61 12.55 11.28
C GLN A 260 10.46 13.46 10.38
N VAL A 261 9.84 14.32 9.55
CA VAL A 261 10.54 15.15 8.57
C VAL A 261 11.51 16.14 9.22
N CYS A 262 11.01 17.01 10.12
CA CYS A 262 11.83 17.95 10.86
C CYS A 262 11.17 18.32 12.20
N ARG A 263 11.89 19.06 13.06
CA ARG A 263 11.37 19.47 14.38
C ARG A 263 10.13 20.37 14.27
N ALA A 264 10.10 21.30 13.33
CA ALA A 264 8.96 22.19 13.12
C ALA A 264 7.71 21.41 12.68
N TRP A 265 7.87 20.51 11.70
CA TRP A 265 6.78 19.64 11.24
C TRP A 265 6.25 18.72 12.33
N ARG A 266 7.13 18.20 13.19
CA ARG A 266 6.72 17.44 14.38
C ARG A 266 5.85 18.27 15.31
N GLN A 267 6.25 19.50 15.63
CA GLN A 267 5.47 20.37 16.50
C GLN A 267 4.09 20.67 15.91
N ILE A 268 4.02 20.95 14.60
CA ILE A 268 2.76 21.18 13.88
C ILE A 268 1.90 19.92 13.90
N ALA A 269 2.45 18.74 13.57
CA ALA A 269 1.69 17.49 13.57
C ALA A 269 1.13 17.15 14.95
N LEU A 270 1.92 17.35 16.02
CA LEU A 270 1.51 17.08 17.40
C LEU A 270 0.49 18.10 17.93
N SER A 271 0.44 19.33 17.40
CA SER A 271 -0.54 20.35 17.79
C SER A 271 -1.88 20.23 17.07
N LEU A 272 -2.05 19.24 16.18
CA LEU A 272 -3.24 19.03 15.37
C LEU A 272 -3.94 17.72 15.73
N PRO A 273 -4.80 17.69 16.77
CA PRO A 273 -5.49 16.47 17.18
C PRO A 273 -6.28 15.77 16.06
N LYS A 274 -6.90 16.56 15.16
CA LYS A 274 -7.62 16.05 13.99
C LYS A 274 -6.75 15.20 13.05
N LEU A 275 -5.44 15.41 13.03
CA LEU A 275 -4.52 14.61 12.23
C LEU A 275 -4.45 13.15 12.72
N TRP A 276 -4.71 12.93 14.02
CA TRP A 276 -4.65 11.65 14.70
C TRP A 276 -6.02 10.96 14.85
N ALA A 277 -7.08 11.63 14.41
CA ALA A 277 -8.47 11.19 14.62
C ALA A 277 -8.93 10.07 13.67
N ASN A 278 -8.24 9.86 12.54
CA ASN A 278 -8.52 8.77 11.62
C ASN A 278 -7.62 7.59 11.96
N ILE A 279 -8.20 6.52 12.52
CA ILE A 279 -7.46 5.39 13.06
C ILE A 279 -7.93 4.13 12.37
N PHE A 280 -7.02 3.45 11.68
CA PHE A 280 -7.29 2.15 11.08
C PHE A 280 -6.53 1.05 11.82
N MET A 281 -7.25 -0.01 12.18
CA MET A 281 -6.77 -1.12 13.00
C MET A 281 -6.90 -2.46 12.25
N GLY A 282 -5.76 -3.03 11.85
CA GLY A 282 -5.70 -4.30 11.12
C GLY A 282 -5.50 -5.55 11.96
N SER A 283 -5.58 -6.71 11.29
CA SER A 283 -5.49 -8.05 11.89
C SER A 283 -4.07 -8.45 12.24
N LYS A 284 -3.06 -7.85 11.60
CA LYS A 284 -1.66 -8.12 11.92
C LYS A 284 -1.13 -7.05 12.85
N THR A 285 -1.32 -7.26 14.13
CA THR A 285 -0.78 -6.37 15.15
C THR A 285 0.49 -6.94 15.76
N SER A 286 1.35 -6.03 16.17
CA SER A 286 2.49 -6.29 17.03
C SER A 286 2.36 -5.38 18.25
N PRO A 287 3.03 -5.66 19.37
CA PRO A 287 3.04 -4.75 20.52
C PRO A 287 3.44 -3.31 20.15
N ALA A 288 4.27 -3.13 19.11
CA ALA A 288 4.61 -1.82 18.58
C ALA A 288 3.41 -1.14 17.91
N MET A 289 2.61 -1.87 17.12
CA MET A 289 1.38 -1.33 16.52
C MET A 289 0.32 -0.99 17.58
N ASP A 290 0.17 -1.81 18.63
CA ASP A 290 -0.72 -1.51 19.76
C ASP A 290 -0.35 -0.18 20.42
N LEU A 291 0.95 0.06 20.62
CA LEU A 291 1.46 1.32 21.14
C LEU A 291 1.17 2.49 20.19
N LEU A 292 1.35 2.30 18.88
CA LEU A 292 1.03 3.33 17.90
C LEU A 292 -0.46 3.68 17.90
N HIS A 293 -1.36 2.69 17.95
CA HIS A 293 -2.80 2.95 18.06
C HIS A 293 -3.12 3.75 19.32
N ARG A 294 -2.59 3.35 20.49
CA ARG A 294 -2.78 4.10 21.75
C ARG A 294 -2.29 5.54 21.65
N LEU A 295 -1.09 5.74 21.10
CA LEU A 295 -0.54 7.08 20.89
C LEU A 295 -1.41 7.92 19.93
N SER A 296 -1.99 7.32 18.90
CA SER A 296 -2.92 8.02 18.01
C SER A 296 -4.19 8.44 18.75
N PHE A 297 -4.81 7.54 19.53
CA PHE A 297 -5.97 7.88 20.35
C PHE A 297 -5.66 8.99 21.37
N GLU A 298 -4.53 8.90 22.08
CA GLU A 298 -4.10 9.91 23.05
C GLU A 298 -3.87 11.29 22.40
N ARG A 299 -3.29 11.31 21.19
CA ARG A 299 -3.02 12.55 20.45
C ARG A 299 -4.24 13.14 19.78
N ALA A 300 -5.23 12.32 19.43
CA ALA A 300 -6.51 12.79 18.98
C ALA A 300 -7.26 13.57 20.09
N ALA A 301 -6.88 13.36 21.34
CA ALA A 301 -7.32 14.11 22.52
C ALA A 301 -8.84 14.10 22.70
N SER A 302 -9.53 15.18 22.29
CA SER A 302 -11.00 15.30 22.31
C SER A 302 -11.61 15.44 20.92
N ALA A 303 -10.81 15.21 19.87
CA ALA A 303 -11.29 15.27 18.50
C ALA A 303 -12.25 14.09 18.24
N PRO A 304 -13.34 14.31 17.49
CA PRO A 304 -14.19 13.21 17.02
C PRO A 304 -13.37 12.17 16.25
N LEU A 305 -13.55 10.90 16.57
CA LEU A 305 -12.75 9.81 16.01
C LEU A 305 -13.47 9.11 14.85
N ASN A 306 -12.71 8.84 13.79
CA ASN A 306 -13.10 7.97 12.69
C ASN A 306 -12.27 6.70 12.78
N VAL A 307 -12.88 5.63 13.29
CA VAL A 307 -12.17 4.39 13.59
C VAL A 307 -12.64 3.29 12.65
N ASP A 308 -11.70 2.71 11.92
CA ASP A 308 -11.94 1.52 11.12
C ASP A 308 -11.26 0.30 11.77
N ALA A 309 -12.12 -0.60 12.23
CA ALA A 309 -11.83 -1.83 12.94
C ALA A 309 -12.31 -3.07 12.15
N SER A 310 -12.61 -2.92 10.86
CA SER A 310 -13.09 -4.00 10.00
C SER A 310 -12.17 -5.22 9.99
N ASN A 311 -10.86 -4.98 10.07
CA ASN A 311 -9.86 -6.04 9.94
C ASN A 311 -9.23 -6.45 11.27
N ILE A 312 -9.73 -6.07 12.46
CA ILE A 312 -9.08 -6.40 13.75
C ILE A 312 -8.97 -7.92 14.03
N GLY A 313 -9.92 -8.71 13.51
CA GLY A 313 -10.03 -10.13 13.85
C GLY A 313 -10.41 -10.34 15.33
N GLU A 314 -10.07 -11.50 15.90
CA GLU A 314 -10.41 -11.87 17.28
C GLU A 314 -9.29 -11.46 18.26
N GLN A 315 -9.02 -10.15 18.38
CA GLN A 315 -7.93 -9.64 19.24
C GLN A 315 -8.46 -8.87 20.46
N PRO A 316 -8.61 -9.53 21.63
CA PRO A 316 -9.17 -8.90 22.83
C PRO A 316 -8.45 -7.60 23.26
N ARG A 317 -7.13 -7.52 23.02
CA ARG A 317 -6.32 -6.34 23.37
C ARG A 317 -6.71 -5.11 22.56
N LEU A 318 -7.04 -5.26 21.28
CA LEU A 318 -7.47 -4.14 20.45
C LEU A 318 -8.88 -3.70 20.81
N TYR A 319 -9.80 -4.64 21.10
CA TYR A 319 -11.13 -4.29 21.61
C TYR A 319 -11.06 -3.54 22.94
N ALA A 320 -10.12 -3.88 23.82
CA ALA A 320 -9.88 -3.13 25.05
C ALA A 320 -9.41 -1.69 24.77
N ILE A 321 -8.60 -1.48 23.74
CA ILE A 321 -8.21 -0.13 23.28
C ILE A 321 -9.44 0.61 22.74
N LEU A 322 -10.21 0.00 21.84
CA LEU A 322 -11.43 0.60 21.28
C LEU A 322 -12.41 1.02 22.37
N ALA A 323 -12.67 0.15 23.35
CA ALA A 323 -13.60 0.42 24.43
C ALA A 323 -13.16 1.59 25.32
N ALA A 324 -11.85 1.81 25.47
CA ALA A 324 -11.31 2.90 26.25
C ALA A 324 -11.55 4.29 25.63
N TYR A 325 -11.75 4.36 24.30
CA TYR A 325 -11.90 5.62 23.55
C TYR A 325 -13.24 5.74 22.80
N SER A 326 -14.16 4.81 23.03
CA SER A 326 -15.45 4.71 22.32
C SER A 326 -16.38 5.93 22.51
N ASP A 327 -16.19 6.71 23.57
CA ASP A 327 -16.90 7.97 23.89
C ASP A 327 -16.60 9.12 22.92
N GLN A 328 -15.63 8.94 22.05
CA GLN A 328 -15.22 9.92 21.04
C GLN A 328 -15.57 9.48 19.62
N PHE A 329 -16.12 8.28 19.42
CA PHE A 329 -16.40 7.78 18.06
C PHE A 329 -17.48 8.65 17.40
N GLU A 330 -17.15 9.19 16.23
CA GLU A 330 -18.08 9.86 15.32
C GLU A 330 -18.41 8.95 14.13
N ARG A 331 -17.40 8.26 13.60
CA ARG A 331 -17.54 7.21 12.59
C ARG A 331 -16.89 5.92 13.09
N PHE A 332 -17.61 4.80 12.96
CA PHE A 332 -17.08 3.49 13.32
C PHE A 332 -17.36 2.46 12.23
N VAL A 333 -16.30 1.79 11.76
CA VAL A 333 -16.36 0.70 10.79
C VAL A 333 -15.93 -0.59 11.48
N PHE A 334 -16.70 -1.67 11.36
CA PHE A 334 -16.31 -2.97 11.90
C PHE A 334 -16.88 -4.13 11.08
N ALA A 335 -16.35 -5.33 11.31
CA ALA A 335 -16.79 -6.55 10.65
C ALA A 335 -17.35 -7.60 11.62
N LEU A 336 -18.33 -8.36 11.15
CA LEU A 336 -18.92 -9.53 11.82
C LEU A 336 -18.40 -10.83 11.22
N PRO A 337 -18.20 -11.90 12.03
CA PRO A 337 -18.69 -12.08 13.41
C PRO A 337 -17.72 -11.65 14.53
N ASN A 338 -16.51 -11.17 14.21
CA ASN A 338 -15.37 -11.20 15.13
C ASN A 338 -15.34 -10.12 16.24
N ALA A 339 -16.45 -9.47 16.56
CA ALA A 339 -16.45 -8.22 17.31
C ALA A 339 -17.16 -8.34 18.69
N PRO A 340 -16.44 -8.66 19.79
CA PRO A 340 -16.96 -8.58 21.16
C PRO A 340 -17.12 -7.12 21.61
N LEU A 341 -18.09 -6.43 21.02
CA LEU A 341 -18.34 -5.00 21.21
C LEU A 341 -19.19 -4.68 22.44
N ASP A 342 -19.54 -5.66 23.26
CA ASP A 342 -20.32 -5.42 24.49
C ASP A 342 -19.62 -4.43 25.43
N SER A 343 -18.29 -4.37 25.38
CA SER A 343 -17.45 -3.45 26.14
C SER A 343 -17.64 -1.96 25.79
N ILE A 344 -18.23 -1.64 24.64
CA ILE A 344 -18.50 -0.24 24.21
C ILE A 344 -19.95 0.19 24.48
N THR A 345 -20.78 -0.70 25.04
CA THR A 345 -22.19 -0.42 25.34
C THR A 345 -22.34 0.83 26.22
N GLY A 346 -23.22 1.75 25.81
CA GLY A 346 -23.45 3.00 26.54
C GLY A 346 -22.33 4.04 26.39
N ARG A 347 -21.30 3.80 25.57
CA ARG A 347 -20.21 4.75 25.31
C ARG A 347 -20.21 5.34 23.91
N VAL A 348 -21.14 4.96 23.04
CA VAL A 348 -21.16 5.41 21.64
C VAL A 348 -22.16 6.56 21.39
N GLU A 349 -22.31 7.47 22.36
CA GLU A 349 -23.32 8.55 22.29
C GLU A 349 -23.03 9.57 21.17
N LYS A 350 -21.76 9.78 20.82
CA LYS A 350 -21.33 10.69 19.75
C LYS A 350 -21.30 10.06 18.35
N LEU A 351 -21.59 8.77 18.25
CA LEU A 351 -21.51 8.03 16.98
C LEU A 351 -22.57 8.55 16.01
N GLN A 352 -22.14 9.07 14.87
CA GLN A 352 -23.00 9.63 13.81
C GLN A 352 -23.09 8.70 12.60
N GLU A 353 -22.00 8.00 12.29
CA GLU A 353 -21.90 7.09 11.15
C GLU A 353 -21.41 5.70 11.58
N LEU A 354 -22.12 4.66 11.15
CA LEU A 354 -21.78 3.28 11.42
C LEU A 354 -21.70 2.47 10.12
N VAL A 355 -20.60 1.78 9.92
CA VAL A 355 -20.39 0.88 8.78
C VAL A 355 -20.20 -0.54 9.30
N ILE A 356 -21.01 -1.47 8.80
CA ILE A 356 -21.03 -2.87 9.24
C ILE A 356 -20.72 -3.78 8.06
N ASN A 357 -19.58 -4.45 8.10
CA ASN A 357 -19.20 -5.47 7.13
C ASN A 357 -19.65 -6.84 7.64
N VAL A 358 -20.47 -7.55 6.85
CA VAL A 358 -21.08 -8.81 7.24
C VAL A 358 -20.57 -9.93 6.32
N TYR A 359 -19.68 -10.75 6.87
CA TYR A 359 -19.02 -11.86 6.17
C TYR A 359 -19.62 -13.24 6.50
N THR A 360 -20.70 -13.27 7.29
CA THR A 360 -21.36 -14.49 7.78
C THR A 360 -22.86 -14.45 7.52
N ASP A 361 -23.46 -15.63 7.34
CA ASP A 361 -24.90 -15.79 7.07
C ASP A 361 -25.74 -15.67 8.35
N THR A 362 -25.12 -15.93 9.52
CA THR A 362 -25.73 -15.89 10.85
C THR A 362 -25.00 -14.89 11.78
N PRO A 363 -25.04 -13.59 11.47
CA PRO A 363 -24.34 -12.58 12.27
C PRO A 363 -24.96 -12.45 13.68
N SER A 364 -24.10 -12.50 14.70
CA SER A 364 -24.45 -12.04 16.04
C SER A 364 -24.21 -10.53 16.11
N TYR A 365 -25.29 -9.75 16.18
CA TYR A 365 -25.19 -8.30 16.22
C TYR A 365 -25.03 -7.79 17.66
N PRO A 366 -24.04 -6.93 17.94
CA PRO A 366 -23.87 -6.36 19.27
C PRO A 366 -25.00 -5.38 19.60
N SER A 367 -25.50 -5.44 20.84
CA SER A 367 -26.54 -4.53 21.34
C SER A 367 -26.02 -3.12 21.66
N SER A 368 -24.70 -2.95 21.67
CA SER A 368 -23.98 -1.73 22.07
C SER A 368 -24.40 -0.47 21.32
N PHE A 369 -24.90 -0.62 20.08
CA PHE A 369 -25.28 0.50 19.21
C PHE A 369 -26.72 0.98 19.42
N LEU A 370 -27.54 0.26 20.19
CA LEU A 370 -28.91 0.69 20.50
C LEU A 370 -28.91 2.03 21.27
N THR A 371 -27.85 2.31 22.04
CA THR A 371 -27.67 3.55 22.81
C THR A 371 -27.09 4.71 22.00
N ALA A 372 -26.78 4.53 20.70
CA ALA A 372 -26.16 5.55 19.87
C ALA A 372 -27.18 6.62 19.40
N GLN A 373 -27.58 7.54 20.29
CA GLN A 373 -28.63 8.55 20.02
C GLN A 373 -28.26 9.56 18.91
N SER A 374 -26.97 9.73 18.63
CA SER A 374 -26.50 10.60 17.55
C SER A 374 -26.40 9.91 16.20
N LEU A 375 -26.69 8.60 16.10
CA LEU A 375 -26.53 7.84 14.86
C LEU A 375 -27.50 8.34 13.79
N ARG A 376 -26.96 8.74 12.63
CA ARG A 376 -27.72 9.27 11.48
C ARG A 376 -27.47 8.49 10.20
N LYS A 377 -26.26 7.96 10.04
CA LYS A 377 -25.81 7.29 8.81
C LYS A 377 -25.45 5.84 9.13
N VAL A 378 -26.00 4.91 8.35
CA VAL A 378 -25.66 3.49 8.45
C VAL A 378 -25.35 2.92 7.07
N THR A 379 -24.21 2.25 6.97
CA THR A 379 -23.84 1.46 5.79
C THR A 379 -23.73 -0.02 6.17
N LEU A 380 -24.45 -0.87 5.44
CA LEU A 380 -24.45 -2.31 5.66
C LEU A 380 -23.86 -3.01 4.43
N HIS A 381 -22.68 -3.59 4.55
CA HIS A 381 -22.03 -4.36 3.50
C HIS A 381 -22.25 -5.85 3.74
N TYR A 382 -23.02 -6.51 2.87
CA TYR A 382 -23.28 -7.95 2.93
C TYR A 382 -22.52 -8.68 1.83
N GLU A 383 -21.48 -9.43 2.18
CA GLU A 383 -20.82 -10.32 1.22
C GLU A 383 -21.65 -11.58 0.95
N ARG A 384 -22.47 -11.98 1.92
CA ARG A 384 -23.31 -13.17 1.83
C ARG A 384 -24.77 -12.89 2.21
N PRO A 385 -25.74 -13.67 1.69
CA PRO A 385 -27.14 -13.51 2.03
C PRO A 385 -27.39 -13.86 3.50
N VAL A 386 -27.89 -12.90 4.27
CA VAL A 386 -28.26 -13.11 5.68
C VAL A 386 -29.68 -13.68 5.78
N GLU A 387 -29.90 -14.56 6.76
CA GLU A 387 -31.22 -15.15 7.03
C GLU A 387 -32.30 -14.10 7.36
N ALA A 388 -33.56 -14.47 7.14
CA ALA A 388 -34.67 -13.56 7.38
C ALA A 388 -34.84 -13.24 8.89
N GLY A 389 -35.24 -12.01 9.24
CA GLY A 389 -35.40 -11.54 10.63
C GLY A 389 -34.12 -11.14 11.37
N LEU A 390 -32.94 -11.32 10.77
CA LEU A 390 -31.67 -10.87 11.35
C LEU A 390 -31.31 -9.46 10.83
N HIS A 391 -31.33 -8.49 11.73
CA HIS A 391 -30.82 -7.14 11.50
C HIS A 391 -30.13 -6.59 12.76
N PRO A 392 -29.16 -5.67 12.61
CA PRO A 392 -28.51 -5.09 13.78
C PRO A 392 -29.52 -4.34 14.66
N PRO A 393 -29.40 -4.40 16.00
CA PRO A 393 -30.24 -3.66 16.92
C PRO A 393 -29.78 -2.19 16.94
N LEU A 394 -30.30 -1.41 15.99
CA LEU A 394 -29.97 0.01 15.82
C LEU A 394 -31.19 0.89 16.15
N PRO A 395 -30.98 2.17 16.50
CA PRO A 395 -32.05 3.15 16.62
C PRO A 395 -32.53 3.58 15.22
N TRP A 396 -33.22 2.70 14.50
CA TRP A 396 -33.62 2.90 13.10
C TRP A 396 -34.44 4.18 12.85
N MET A 397 -35.29 4.56 13.81
CA MET A 397 -36.23 5.69 13.67
C MET A 397 -35.56 7.07 13.53
N GLN A 398 -34.28 7.21 13.90
CA GLN A 398 -33.52 8.47 13.81
C GLN A 398 -32.55 8.52 12.62
N LEU A 399 -32.44 7.46 11.83
CA LEU A 399 -31.53 7.43 10.68
C LEU A 399 -32.05 8.34 9.57
N THR A 400 -31.13 9.10 8.97
CA THR A 400 -31.38 9.98 7.82
C THR A 400 -30.73 9.43 6.56
N GLU A 401 -29.67 8.62 6.68
CA GLU A 401 -29.00 7.99 5.53
C GLU A 401 -28.80 6.50 5.78
N LEU A 402 -29.20 5.68 4.80
CA LEU A 402 -29.02 4.23 4.82
C LEU A 402 -28.45 3.80 3.48
N ARG A 403 -27.28 3.17 3.53
CA ARG A 403 -26.65 2.48 2.38
C ARG A 403 -26.63 0.99 2.65
N VAL A 404 -27.10 0.21 1.69
CA VAL A 404 -27.05 -1.25 1.76
C VAL A 404 -26.32 -1.76 0.52
N GLU A 405 -25.35 -2.63 0.73
CA GLU A 405 -24.64 -3.33 -0.32
C GLU A 405 -24.82 -4.84 -0.13
N GLY A 406 -24.98 -5.56 -1.22
CA GLY A 406 -25.30 -6.99 -1.21
C GLY A 406 -26.80 -7.31 -1.10
N ASN A 407 -27.13 -8.60 -1.17
CA ASN A 407 -28.53 -9.06 -1.21
C ASN A 407 -29.05 -9.33 0.20
N LYS A 408 -30.09 -8.60 0.61
CA LYS A 408 -30.72 -8.80 1.93
C LYS A 408 -32.21 -9.08 1.85
N LYS A 409 -32.61 -10.21 2.42
CA LYS A 409 -34.03 -10.58 2.61
C LYS A 409 -34.77 -9.63 3.57
N ASN A 410 -34.07 -9.04 4.55
CA ASN A 410 -34.67 -8.17 5.58
C ASN A 410 -34.64 -6.69 5.24
N LEU A 411 -34.34 -6.32 3.99
CA LEU A 411 -34.30 -4.90 3.66
C LEU A 411 -35.66 -4.24 3.90
N LEU A 412 -36.75 -4.89 3.48
CA LEU A 412 -38.10 -4.34 3.65
C LEU A 412 -38.43 -4.07 5.12
N GLU A 413 -38.04 -4.99 6.01
CA GLU A 413 -38.21 -4.82 7.46
C GLU A 413 -37.38 -3.66 8.00
N ILE A 414 -36.13 -3.48 7.54
CA ILE A 414 -35.34 -2.31 7.92
C ILE A 414 -36.02 -1.02 7.46
N LEU A 415 -36.53 -0.99 6.23
CA LEU A 415 -37.16 0.21 5.66
C LEU A 415 -38.48 0.58 6.36
N THR A 416 -39.21 -0.37 6.95
CA THR A 416 -40.39 -0.05 7.77
C THR A 416 -40.02 0.59 9.11
N MET A 417 -38.78 0.42 9.58
CA MET A 417 -38.28 1.00 10.83
C MET A 417 -37.60 2.38 10.66
N THR A 418 -37.34 2.84 9.42
CA THR A 418 -36.58 4.07 9.12
C THR A 418 -37.47 5.22 8.62
N SER A 419 -38.44 5.65 9.43
CA SER A 419 -39.42 6.68 9.02
C SER A 419 -38.84 8.07 8.70
N ARG A 420 -37.64 8.41 9.19
CA ARG A 420 -36.95 9.69 8.97
C ARG A 420 -35.90 9.65 7.86
N LEU A 421 -35.86 8.57 7.08
CA LEU A 421 -34.84 8.38 6.06
C LEU A 421 -34.97 9.44 4.95
N GLU A 422 -33.87 10.16 4.69
CA GLU A 422 -33.77 11.20 3.66
C GLU A 422 -32.99 10.71 2.43
N THR A 423 -31.95 9.91 2.65
CA THR A 423 -31.14 9.30 1.60
C THR A 423 -31.13 7.79 1.75
N LEU A 424 -31.46 7.10 0.66
CA LEU A 424 -31.45 5.64 0.58
C LEU A 424 -30.60 5.21 -0.61
N GLU A 425 -29.55 4.45 -0.34
CA GLU A 425 -28.73 3.79 -1.36
C GLU A 425 -28.90 2.28 -1.25
N LEU A 426 -29.33 1.67 -2.36
CA LEU A 426 -29.62 0.24 -2.45
C LEU A 426 -28.90 -0.39 -3.62
N PRO A 427 -28.54 -1.69 -3.51
CA PRO A 427 -28.10 -2.43 -4.65
C PRO A 427 -29.31 -2.76 -5.53
N ALA A 428 -29.09 -2.92 -6.82
CA ALA A 428 -30.08 -3.54 -7.69
C ALA A 428 -30.26 -5.02 -7.27
N MET A 429 -31.47 -5.39 -6.84
CA MET A 429 -31.74 -6.70 -6.24
C MET A 429 -32.81 -7.47 -6.99
N SER A 430 -32.52 -8.72 -7.36
CA SER A 430 -33.39 -9.56 -8.18
C SER A 430 -34.50 -10.31 -7.44
N TYR A 431 -34.52 -10.32 -6.09
CA TYR A 431 -35.39 -11.27 -5.37
C TYR A 431 -35.89 -10.81 -3.99
N ILE A 432 -36.68 -9.74 -3.95
CA ILE A 432 -37.44 -9.38 -2.75
C ILE A 432 -38.94 -9.51 -3.06
N PRO A 433 -39.63 -10.51 -2.47
CA PRO A 433 -41.08 -10.63 -2.65
C PRO A 433 -41.79 -9.41 -2.07
N VAL A 434 -42.53 -8.74 -2.94
CA VAL A 434 -43.32 -7.54 -2.64
C VAL A 434 -44.65 -7.96 -2.02
N ALA A 435 -44.93 -7.55 -0.79
CA ALA A 435 -46.25 -7.80 -0.19
C ALA A 435 -46.87 -6.55 0.43
N THR A 436 -46.07 -5.62 0.97
CA THR A 436 -46.58 -4.47 1.73
C THR A 436 -45.95 -3.17 1.25
N PRO A 437 -46.77 -2.15 0.92
CA PRO A 437 -46.24 -0.82 0.60
C PRO A 437 -45.59 -0.17 1.82
N ILE A 438 -44.36 0.30 1.65
CA ILE A 438 -43.51 0.96 2.62
C ILE A 438 -43.52 2.46 2.32
N ARG A 439 -43.98 3.24 3.30
CA ARG A 439 -44.01 4.70 3.20
C ARG A 439 -42.70 5.27 3.73
N LEU A 440 -42.01 6.03 2.87
CA LEU A 440 -40.79 6.74 3.24
C LEU A 440 -41.05 8.25 3.07
N PRO A 441 -41.74 8.86 4.06
CA PRO A 441 -42.30 10.20 3.87
C PRO A 441 -41.23 11.29 3.72
N SER A 442 -40.04 11.05 4.29
CA SER A 442 -38.92 12.01 4.31
C SER A 442 -37.90 11.76 3.19
N LEU A 443 -38.08 10.73 2.37
CA LEU A 443 -37.07 10.31 1.40
C LEU A 443 -36.96 11.32 0.26
N ARG A 444 -35.77 11.93 0.14
CA ARG A 444 -35.41 12.94 -0.86
C ARG A 444 -34.51 12.38 -1.96
N THR A 445 -33.61 11.48 -1.59
CA THR A 445 -32.61 10.91 -2.49
C THR A 445 -32.71 9.40 -2.49
N LEU A 446 -32.91 8.81 -3.66
CA LEU A 446 -32.87 7.37 -3.87
C LEU A 446 -31.80 7.04 -4.90
N ILE A 447 -30.81 6.25 -4.47
CA ILE A 447 -29.73 5.74 -5.31
C ILE A 447 -29.91 4.23 -5.42
N CYS A 448 -30.00 3.72 -6.63
CA CYS A 448 -29.99 2.29 -6.90
C CYS A 448 -28.75 1.97 -7.73
N SER A 449 -27.72 1.46 -7.07
CA SER A 449 -26.44 1.12 -7.68
C SER A 449 -26.42 -0.36 -8.10
N ARG A 450 -25.67 -0.68 -9.16
CA ARG A 450 -25.54 -2.08 -9.60
C ARG A 450 -24.56 -2.84 -8.69
N LEU A 451 -24.87 -4.11 -8.42
CA LEU A 451 -23.87 -5.07 -7.97
C LEU A 451 -23.10 -5.60 -9.19
N GLU A 452 -21.80 -5.33 -9.25
CA GLU A 452 -20.95 -5.64 -10.42
C GLU A 452 -20.96 -7.13 -10.82
N PHE A 453 -21.32 -8.03 -9.90
CA PHE A 453 -21.12 -9.46 -10.02
C PHE A 453 -22.36 -10.30 -10.35
N SER A 454 -23.58 -9.74 -10.46
CA SER A 454 -24.77 -10.55 -10.78
C SER A 454 -24.96 -10.72 -12.29
N SER A 455 -25.02 -11.97 -12.75
CA SER A 455 -25.37 -12.35 -14.14
C SER A 455 -26.88 -12.36 -14.40
N THR A 456 -27.70 -12.37 -13.35
CA THR A 456 -29.16 -12.29 -13.46
C THR A 456 -29.59 -10.87 -13.81
N PRO A 457 -30.62 -10.69 -14.67
CA PRO A 457 -31.20 -9.38 -14.91
C PRO A 457 -31.56 -8.73 -13.57
N SER A 458 -31.00 -7.55 -13.31
CA SER A 458 -31.40 -6.72 -12.18
C SER A 458 -32.87 -6.39 -12.36
N ASP A 459 -33.68 -6.74 -11.37
CA ASP A 459 -35.07 -6.31 -11.34
C ASP A 459 -35.23 -5.18 -10.30
N PHE A 460 -36.02 -4.18 -10.63
CA PHE A 460 -36.38 -3.11 -9.70
C PHE A 460 -37.77 -3.35 -9.11
N GLU A 461 -38.28 -4.59 -9.11
CA GLU A 461 -39.57 -4.95 -8.52
C GLU A 461 -39.73 -4.47 -7.08
N PHE A 462 -38.65 -4.43 -6.28
CA PHE A 462 -38.73 -3.92 -4.90
C PHE A 462 -39.21 -2.46 -4.85
N LEU A 463 -38.97 -1.66 -5.90
CA LEU A 463 -39.47 -0.28 -6.00
C LEU A 463 -41.00 -0.21 -5.98
N ARG A 464 -41.72 -1.28 -6.36
CA ARG A 464 -43.19 -1.34 -6.22
C ARG A 464 -43.64 -1.17 -4.78
N SER A 465 -42.80 -1.57 -3.83
CA SER A 465 -43.10 -1.45 -2.40
C SER A 465 -42.81 -0.05 -1.88
N LEU A 466 -42.01 0.78 -2.56
CA LEU A 466 -41.60 2.07 -2.03
C LEU A 466 -42.59 3.17 -2.44
N ILE A 467 -43.10 3.89 -1.45
CA ILE A 467 -43.93 5.08 -1.64
C ILE A 467 -43.18 6.29 -1.06
N PRO A 468 -42.27 6.91 -1.84
CA PRO A 468 -41.62 8.14 -1.41
C PRO A 468 -42.49 9.35 -1.80
N SER A 469 -42.83 10.21 -0.84
CA SER A 469 -43.66 11.41 -1.10
C SER A 469 -42.85 12.65 -1.48
N LEU A 470 -41.58 12.71 -1.05
CA LEU A 470 -40.72 13.89 -1.19
C LEU A 470 -39.48 13.61 -2.06
N LEU A 471 -39.53 12.60 -2.94
CA LEU A 471 -38.37 12.24 -3.76
C LEU A 471 -38.01 13.36 -4.73
N GLU A 472 -36.79 13.87 -4.62
CA GLU A 472 -36.25 14.98 -5.41
C GLU A 472 -35.10 14.53 -6.32
N ASP A 473 -34.28 13.57 -5.88
CA ASP A 473 -33.14 13.03 -6.61
C ASP A 473 -33.27 11.51 -6.74
N LEU A 474 -33.23 11.02 -7.98
CA LEU A 474 -33.31 9.61 -8.31
C LEU A 474 -32.12 9.22 -9.18
N GLN A 475 -31.35 8.24 -8.72
CA GLN A 475 -30.21 7.70 -9.46
C GLN A 475 -30.40 6.21 -9.69
N LEU A 476 -30.39 5.79 -10.94
CA LEU A 476 -30.59 4.40 -11.35
C LEU A 476 -29.41 3.94 -12.21
N ASP A 477 -28.61 3.02 -11.70
CA ASP A 477 -27.52 2.37 -12.43
C ASP A 477 -27.90 0.94 -12.81
N VAL A 478 -28.10 0.72 -14.10
CA VAL A 478 -28.52 -0.56 -14.69
C VAL A 478 -27.32 -1.41 -15.12
N GLY A 479 -26.19 -0.77 -15.40
CA GLY A 479 -24.85 -1.33 -15.66
C GLY A 479 -24.64 -2.40 -16.74
N ILE A 480 -25.65 -3.09 -17.29
CA ILE A 480 -25.46 -4.06 -18.39
C ILE A 480 -26.03 -3.51 -19.70
N LYS A 481 -25.15 -3.26 -20.66
CA LYS A 481 -25.55 -2.93 -22.03
C LYS A 481 -26.41 -4.05 -22.61
N GLY A 482 -27.67 -3.75 -22.91
CA GLY A 482 -28.58 -4.64 -23.64
C GLY A 482 -29.55 -5.45 -22.77
N VAL A 483 -29.43 -5.41 -21.44
CA VAL A 483 -30.45 -6.01 -20.57
C VAL A 483 -31.58 -5.02 -20.40
N GLN A 484 -32.79 -5.45 -20.77
CA GLN A 484 -33.97 -4.65 -20.51
C GLN A 484 -34.30 -4.73 -19.02
N VAL A 485 -34.15 -3.61 -18.32
CA VAL A 485 -34.66 -3.47 -16.95
C VAL A 485 -35.97 -2.68 -16.95
N ALA A 486 -37.03 -3.32 -16.45
CA ALA A 486 -38.32 -2.70 -16.28
C ALA A 486 -38.35 -1.97 -14.93
N ILE A 487 -38.65 -0.68 -14.95
CA ILE A 487 -38.98 0.05 -13.71
C ILE A 487 -40.49 -0.05 -13.53
N PRO A 488 -40.96 -0.47 -12.36
CA PRO A 488 -42.39 -0.65 -12.16
C PRO A 488 -43.17 0.64 -12.37
N ALA A 489 -44.23 0.58 -13.19
CA ALA A 489 -45.09 1.72 -13.46
C ALA A 489 -45.73 2.31 -12.19
N SER A 490 -46.02 1.46 -11.19
CA SER A 490 -46.54 1.90 -9.89
C SER A 490 -45.55 2.76 -9.10
N PHE A 491 -44.25 2.49 -9.19
CA PHE A 491 -43.25 3.35 -8.58
C PHE A 491 -43.19 4.70 -9.30
N LEU A 492 -43.28 4.69 -10.64
CA LEU A 492 -43.24 5.91 -11.45
C LEU A 492 -44.40 6.88 -11.18
N THR A 493 -45.53 6.42 -10.64
CA THR A 493 -46.62 7.30 -10.20
C THR A 493 -46.31 8.08 -8.92
N HIS A 494 -45.31 7.66 -8.15
CA HIS A 494 -44.92 8.30 -6.88
C HIS A 494 -43.74 9.27 -7.02
N VAL A 495 -43.07 9.30 -8.18
CA VAL A 495 -41.86 10.10 -8.40
C VAL A 495 -42.10 11.38 -9.21
N ALA A 496 -43.34 11.89 -9.23
CA ALA A 496 -43.70 13.10 -9.98
C ALA A 496 -42.95 14.36 -9.53
N ASN A 497 -42.41 14.36 -8.30
CA ASN A 497 -41.66 15.47 -7.71
C ASN A 497 -40.15 15.44 -8.00
N VAL A 498 -39.65 14.40 -8.71
CA VAL A 498 -38.22 14.27 -9.00
C VAL A 498 -37.74 15.43 -9.87
N ARG A 499 -36.69 16.10 -9.39
CA ARG A 499 -36.03 17.25 -10.04
C ARG A 499 -34.68 16.86 -10.63
N ALA A 500 -34.01 15.84 -10.10
CA ALA A 500 -32.75 15.33 -10.59
C ALA A 500 -32.87 13.84 -10.90
N LEU A 501 -32.50 13.45 -12.11
CA LEU A 501 -32.48 12.06 -12.55
C LEU A 501 -31.09 11.72 -13.09
N THR A 502 -30.45 10.69 -12.52
CA THR A 502 -29.25 10.08 -13.08
C THR A 502 -29.60 8.69 -13.60
N LEU A 503 -29.38 8.44 -14.89
CA LEU A 503 -29.54 7.13 -15.51
C LEU A 503 -28.20 6.63 -16.02
N SER A 504 -27.75 5.48 -15.54
CA SER A 504 -26.54 4.81 -16.04
C SER A 504 -26.89 3.46 -16.68
N GLY A 505 -26.36 3.22 -17.89
CA GLY A 505 -26.42 1.91 -18.55
C GLY A 505 -27.80 1.45 -19.01
N MET A 506 -28.80 2.34 -19.04
CA MET A 506 -30.18 2.02 -19.41
C MET A 506 -30.39 2.00 -20.94
N GLY A 507 -31.35 1.20 -21.42
CA GLY A 507 -31.80 1.25 -22.81
C GLY A 507 -32.54 2.55 -23.13
N HIS A 508 -32.47 3.04 -24.37
CA HIS A 508 -33.07 4.33 -24.75
C HIS A 508 -34.59 4.35 -24.59
N TYR A 509 -35.29 3.27 -24.95
CA TYR A 509 -36.75 3.18 -24.79
C TYR A 509 -37.18 3.26 -23.32
N GLN A 510 -36.38 2.69 -22.42
CA GLN A 510 -36.66 2.68 -20.98
C GLN A 510 -36.39 4.04 -20.37
N ALA A 511 -35.24 4.65 -20.71
CA ALA A 511 -34.95 6.01 -20.29
C ALA A 511 -36.04 6.98 -20.75
N ARG A 512 -36.54 6.81 -21.98
CA ARG A 512 -37.64 7.60 -22.52
C ARG A 512 -38.91 7.46 -21.68
N ASP A 513 -39.31 6.23 -21.34
CA ASP A 513 -40.50 5.97 -20.51
C ASP A 513 -40.35 6.60 -19.11
N VAL A 514 -39.20 6.41 -18.46
CA VAL A 514 -38.91 6.98 -17.13
C VAL A 514 -38.96 8.51 -17.16
N ILE A 515 -38.28 9.14 -18.12
CA ILE A 515 -38.23 10.61 -18.23
C ILE A 515 -39.63 11.17 -18.50
N SER A 516 -40.45 10.51 -19.32
CA SER A 516 -41.81 10.97 -19.65
C SER A 516 -42.76 11.03 -18.44
N ARG A 517 -42.42 10.35 -17.35
CA ARG A 517 -43.21 10.30 -16.10
C ARG A 517 -42.79 11.36 -15.08
N MET A 518 -41.77 12.16 -15.38
CA MET A 518 -41.18 13.14 -14.45
C MET A 518 -41.33 14.57 -15.01
N PRO A 519 -42.54 15.17 -14.95
CA PRO A 519 -42.80 16.48 -15.55
C PRO A 519 -41.98 17.63 -14.91
N ASN A 520 -41.53 17.44 -13.67
CA ASN A 520 -40.76 18.43 -12.90
C ASN A 520 -39.24 18.26 -13.03
N LEU A 521 -38.77 17.43 -13.96
CA LEU A 521 -37.36 17.15 -14.11
C LEU A 521 -36.57 18.39 -14.55
N GLN A 522 -35.60 18.79 -13.74
CA GLN A 522 -34.73 19.97 -13.97
C GLN A 522 -33.30 19.58 -14.34
N ARG A 523 -32.79 18.47 -13.80
CA ARG A 523 -31.42 17.99 -14.04
C ARG A 523 -31.47 16.55 -14.52
N LEU A 524 -30.85 16.28 -15.66
CA LEU A 524 -30.76 14.93 -16.24
C LEU A 524 -29.29 14.59 -16.48
N LYS A 525 -28.81 13.54 -15.81
CA LYS A 525 -27.48 12.98 -16.05
C LYS A 525 -27.62 11.63 -16.72
N LEU A 526 -27.06 11.49 -17.92
CA LEU A 526 -27.06 10.26 -18.70
C LEU A 526 -25.65 9.69 -18.75
N GLU A 527 -25.42 8.56 -18.09
CA GLU A 527 -24.16 7.86 -18.10
C GLU A 527 -24.22 6.60 -18.97
N ASN A 528 -23.22 6.41 -19.81
CA ASN A 528 -23.07 5.18 -20.63
C ASN A 528 -24.25 4.86 -21.57
N MET A 529 -25.05 5.87 -21.94
CA MET A 529 -26.24 5.70 -22.79
C MET A 529 -25.92 5.56 -24.29
N PRO A 530 -26.66 4.72 -25.04
CA PRO A 530 -26.50 4.54 -26.49
C PRO A 530 -27.07 5.74 -27.28
N SER A 531 -26.32 6.15 -28.31
CA SER A 531 -26.54 7.25 -29.30
C SER A 531 -26.99 8.66 -28.79
N PRO A 532 -26.28 9.74 -29.15
CA PRO A 532 -26.70 11.12 -28.86
C PRO A 532 -27.78 11.66 -29.82
N GLU A 533 -28.08 10.98 -30.92
CA GLU A 533 -29.12 11.40 -31.86
C GLU A 533 -30.51 11.45 -31.21
N MET A 534 -30.68 10.75 -30.09
CA MET A 534 -31.94 10.66 -29.34
C MET A 534 -32.14 11.79 -28.31
N LEU A 535 -31.20 12.73 -28.20
CA LEU A 535 -31.31 13.83 -27.21
C LEU A 535 -32.45 14.79 -27.52
N LEU A 536 -32.78 14.96 -28.81
CA LEU A 536 -33.94 15.75 -29.23
C LEU A 536 -35.23 15.22 -28.60
N ALA A 537 -35.40 13.89 -28.61
CA ALA A 537 -36.57 13.25 -28.01
C ALA A 537 -36.66 13.48 -26.49
N TYR A 538 -35.54 13.56 -25.77
CA TYR A 538 -35.57 13.80 -24.32
C TYR A 538 -35.91 15.26 -23.97
N SER A 539 -35.49 16.21 -24.80
CA SER A 539 -35.84 17.62 -24.57
C SER A 539 -37.34 17.89 -24.70
N GLU A 540 -38.04 17.15 -25.57
CA GLU A 540 -39.50 17.23 -25.70
C GLU A 540 -40.22 16.63 -24.48
N LEU A 541 -39.61 15.63 -23.83
CA LEU A 541 -40.21 14.92 -22.69
C LEU A 541 -40.01 15.61 -21.34
N ALA A 542 -38.97 16.43 -21.21
CA ALA A 542 -38.65 17.17 -20.01
C ALA A 542 -38.62 18.69 -20.31
N PRO A 543 -39.79 19.35 -20.41
CA PRO A 543 -39.86 20.77 -20.80
C PRO A 543 -39.15 21.69 -19.80
N ASN A 544 -39.04 21.26 -18.54
CA ASN A 544 -38.41 22.00 -17.45
C ASN A 544 -36.89 21.73 -17.30
N LEU A 545 -36.29 20.98 -18.23
CA LEU A 545 -34.90 20.55 -18.12
C LEU A 545 -33.93 21.75 -18.28
N GLN A 546 -33.18 22.04 -17.22
CA GLN A 546 -32.20 23.12 -17.13
C GLN A 546 -30.76 22.62 -17.30
N ASP A 547 -30.45 21.44 -16.78
CA ASP A 547 -29.11 20.84 -16.80
C ASP A 547 -29.16 19.45 -17.45
N LEU A 548 -28.31 19.22 -18.46
CA LEU A 548 -28.20 17.96 -19.16
C LEU A 548 -26.73 17.55 -19.22
N VAL A 549 -26.34 16.62 -18.35
CA VAL A 549 -24.99 16.10 -18.29
C VAL A 549 -24.94 14.75 -18.99
N MET A 550 -24.02 14.60 -19.93
CA MET A 550 -23.76 13.32 -20.58
C MET A 550 -22.36 12.84 -20.28
N VAL A 551 -22.27 11.66 -19.65
CA VAL A 551 -20.99 11.01 -19.36
C VAL A 551 -20.89 9.75 -20.21
N ARG A 552 -19.89 9.67 -21.08
CA ARG A 552 -19.58 8.45 -21.82
C ARG A 552 -18.21 7.94 -21.39
N ARG A 553 -18.15 6.70 -20.91
CA ARG A 553 -16.89 5.98 -20.68
C ARG A 553 -16.26 5.43 -21.99
N CYS A 554 -16.55 6.00 -23.18
CA CYS A 554 -16.08 5.47 -24.46
C CYS A 554 -15.34 6.53 -25.32
N VAL A 555 -14.25 6.10 -25.97
CA VAL A 555 -13.23 6.92 -26.65
C VAL A 555 -13.71 7.57 -27.96
N GLN A 556 -14.83 7.11 -28.54
CA GLN A 556 -15.35 7.66 -29.79
C GLN A 556 -16.49 8.66 -29.53
N PHE A 557 -16.18 9.93 -29.77
CA PHE A 557 -17.09 11.06 -29.62
C PHE A 557 -18.14 11.07 -30.74
N PRO A 558 -19.38 11.50 -30.46
CA PRO A 558 -20.32 11.82 -31.51
C PRO A 558 -19.90 13.09 -32.25
N GLY A 559 -20.24 13.12 -33.55
CA GLY A 559 -19.87 14.19 -34.46
C GLY A 559 -20.56 15.55 -34.20
N PRO A 560 -20.34 16.53 -35.10
CA PRO A 560 -20.71 17.95 -34.97
C PRO A 560 -22.18 18.29 -34.68
N ALA A 561 -23.10 17.33 -34.72
CA ALA A 561 -24.54 17.54 -34.52
C ALA A 561 -24.91 17.88 -33.06
N LEU A 562 -24.28 17.21 -32.08
CA LEU A 562 -24.53 17.43 -30.66
C LEU A 562 -24.15 18.85 -30.22
N VAL A 563 -22.99 19.32 -30.67
CA VAL A 563 -22.48 20.67 -30.39
C VAL A 563 -23.43 21.72 -30.97
N ARG A 564 -23.91 21.54 -32.21
CA ARG A 564 -24.84 22.48 -32.85
C ARG A 564 -26.17 22.58 -32.09
N MET A 565 -26.68 21.48 -31.54
CA MET A 565 -27.92 21.46 -30.78
C MET A 565 -27.82 22.27 -29.47
N LEU A 566 -26.79 22.01 -28.66
CA LEU A 566 -26.59 22.73 -27.39
C LEU A 566 -26.40 24.24 -27.64
N TRP A 567 -25.72 24.61 -28.72
CA TRP A 567 -25.55 25.99 -29.14
C TRP A 567 -26.85 26.66 -29.60
N ALA A 568 -27.71 25.95 -30.34
CA ALA A 568 -28.99 26.49 -30.82
C ALA A 568 -29.95 26.85 -29.67
N ARG A 569 -29.97 26.05 -28.59
CA ARG A 569 -30.81 26.30 -27.41
C ARG A 569 -30.35 27.52 -26.61
N ARG A 570 -29.03 27.62 -26.36
CA ARG A 570 -28.44 28.81 -25.72
C ARG A 570 -28.64 30.09 -26.54
N ALA A 571 -28.66 29.97 -27.86
CA ALA A 571 -28.96 31.08 -28.76
C ALA A 571 -30.46 31.48 -28.76
N GLY A 572 -31.37 30.55 -28.45
CA GLY A 572 -32.79 30.82 -28.28
C GLY A 572 -33.09 31.64 -27.02
N GLU A 573 -32.40 31.37 -25.91
CA GLU A 573 -32.50 32.14 -24.66
C GLU A 573 -31.85 33.53 -24.77
N ALA A 574 -30.83 33.69 -25.61
CA ALA A 574 -30.12 34.96 -25.80
C ALA A 574 -30.89 36.02 -26.61
N ARG A 575 -32.05 35.69 -27.21
CA ARG A 575 -32.83 36.68 -28.00
C ARG A 575 -33.51 37.78 -27.17
N THR A 576 -33.35 37.79 -25.85
CA THR A 576 -33.84 38.86 -24.96
C THR A 576 -32.75 39.80 -24.42
N GLY A 577 -31.48 39.71 -24.86
CA GLY A 577 -30.41 40.59 -24.36
C GLY A 577 -29.24 40.79 -25.34
N ARG A 578 -28.76 42.04 -25.40
CA ARG A 578 -27.76 42.64 -26.33
C ARG A 578 -26.54 41.75 -26.72
N PRO A 579 -25.93 41.99 -27.91
CA PRO A 579 -24.84 41.17 -28.42
C PRO A 579 -23.48 41.46 -27.75
N GLN A 580 -22.74 40.41 -27.39
CA GLN A 580 -21.32 40.49 -27.02
C GLN A 580 -20.41 39.83 -28.07
N LYS A 581 -19.24 40.45 -28.27
CA LYS A 581 -18.24 40.15 -29.31
C LYS A 581 -17.54 38.80 -29.09
N ARG A 582 -17.34 38.05 -30.18
CA ARG A 582 -16.55 36.81 -30.25
C ARG A 582 -15.04 37.12 -30.30
N TYR A 583 -14.25 36.35 -29.55
CA TYR A 583 -12.82 36.14 -29.78
C TYR A 583 -12.59 34.66 -30.12
N HIS A 584 -11.85 34.41 -31.21
CA HIS A 584 -11.34 33.10 -31.61
C HIS A 584 -10.01 32.80 -30.90
N ARG A 585 -9.79 31.55 -30.48
CA ARG A 585 -8.44 30.99 -30.40
C ARG A 585 -8.45 29.46 -30.52
N ASP A 586 -7.60 28.98 -31.43
CA ASP A 586 -7.20 27.59 -31.63
C ASP A 586 -6.22 27.12 -30.55
N ALA A 587 -6.23 25.82 -30.24
CA ALA A 587 -5.03 25.06 -29.88
C ALA A 587 -5.28 23.55 -29.88
N ASP A 588 -4.48 22.86 -30.70
CA ASP A 588 -4.24 21.42 -30.75
C ASP A 588 -3.52 20.89 -29.48
N ALA A 589 -3.89 19.68 -29.03
CA ALA A 589 -3.02 18.80 -28.23
C ALA A 589 -3.49 17.33 -28.31
N GLY A 590 -2.54 16.40 -28.52
CA GLY A 590 -2.73 14.96 -28.70
C GLY A 590 -3.15 14.17 -27.44
N PRO A 591 -3.43 12.85 -27.56
CA PRO A 591 -4.26 12.15 -26.60
C PRO A 591 -3.46 11.42 -25.51
N VAL A 592 -3.73 11.79 -24.25
CA VAL A 592 -3.74 10.87 -23.10
C VAL A 592 -5.17 10.97 -22.58
N ALA A 593 -5.92 9.87 -22.55
CA ALA A 593 -7.39 9.90 -22.42
C ALA A 593 -7.86 10.16 -20.98
N PRO A 594 -8.55 11.28 -20.70
CA PRO A 594 -9.33 11.46 -19.48
C PRO A 594 -10.82 11.26 -19.78
N THR A 595 -11.60 10.95 -18.75
CA THR A 595 -13.07 11.05 -18.76
C THR A 595 -13.49 12.43 -19.27
N ARG A 596 -14.16 12.52 -20.43
CA ARG A 596 -14.65 13.78 -20.99
C ARG A 596 -16.07 14.05 -20.49
N ILE A 597 -16.23 15.10 -19.70
CA ILE A 597 -17.53 15.58 -19.20
C ILE A 597 -18.03 16.69 -20.13
N PHE A 598 -19.22 16.55 -20.69
CA PHE A 598 -19.93 17.65 -21.35
C PHE A 598 -21.05 18.12 -20.42
N ARG A 599 -21.01 19.43 -20.09
CA ARG A 599 -22.06 20.15 -19.38
C ARG A 599 -22.77 21.09 -20.33
#